data_AF-A0A7X7C043-F1
#
_entry.id   AF-A0A7X7C043-F1
#
_cell.length_a   1.000
_cell.length_b   1.000
_cell.length_c   1.000
_cell.angle_alpha   90.00
_cell.angle_beta   90.00
_cell.angle_gamma   90.00
#
_symmetry.space_group_name_H-M   'P 1'
#
loop_
_entity.id
_entity.type
_entity.pdbx_description
1 polymer ?
#
loop_
_entity_poly.entity_id
_entity_poly.type
_entity_poly.pdbx_seq_one_letter_code
_entity_poly.pdbx_strand_id
1 'polypeptide(L)' 'AYTGADAQLWRIECLTDGTYRIMPKAVPGHSEPFALVSLGDCSPTLAPFDFNSDNSKWNFRRFSHIQ' A
#
# COMPACT_ATOMS: atom_id res chain seq x y z
N ALA A 1 -1.17 14.25 14.17
CA ALA A 1 -1.64 15.36 13.30
C ALA A 1 -1.11 15.13 11.88
N TYR A 2 -1.89 15.54 10.87
CA TYR A 2 -1.38 15.63 9.50
C TYR A 2 -0.46 16.85 9.39
N THR A 3 0.76 16.64 8.92
CA THR A 3 1.81 17.65 8.74
C THR A 3 2.07 17.94 7.26
N GLY A 4 1.58 17.10 6.35
CA GLY A 4 1.86 17.23 4.91
C GLY A 4 3.27 16.81 4.49
N ALA A 5 4.05 16.24 5.42
CA ALA A 5 5.34 15.65 5.08
C ALA A 5 5.16 14.52 4.05
N ASP A 6 6.15 14.32 3.18
CA ASP A 6 6.07 13.33 2.10
C ASP A 6 5.78 11.90 2.60
N ALA A 7 6.22 11.55 3.82
CA ALA A 7 5.91 10.27 4.46
C ALA A 7 4.40 10.08 4.79
N GLN A 8 3.60 11.14 4.76
CA GLN A 8 2.15 11.11 4.97
C GLN A 8 1.35 11.19 3.67
N LEU A 9 2.01 11.37 2.52
CA LEU A 9 1.37 11.43 1.22
C LEU A 9 1.45 10.07 0.55
N TRP A 10 0.33 9.57 0.03
CA TRP A 10 0.23 8.22 -0.52
C TRP A 10 -0.27 8.23 -1.96
N ARG A 11 0.39 7.47 -2.83
CA ARG A 11 -0.03 7.17 -4.19
C ARG A 11 -0.79 5.85 -4.20
N ILE A 12 -1.99 5.88 -4.78
CA ILE A 12 -2.81 4.69 -5.06
C ILE A 12 -2.83 4.51 -6.57
N GLU A 13 -2.38 3.35 -7.03
CA GLU A 13 -2.22 3.05 -8.45
C GLU A 13 -2.99 1.79 -8.81
N CYS A 14 -3.79 1.85 -9.87
CA CYS A 14 -4.47 0.68 -10.42
C CYS A 14 -3.46 -0.17 -11.20
N LEU A 15 -3.45 -1.47 -10.94
CA LEU A 15 -2.62 -2.45 -11.63
C LEU A 15 -3.39 -3.08 -12.80
N THR A 16 -2.67 -3.71 -13.73
CA THR A 16 -3.26 -4.30 -14.93
C THR A 16 -4.16 -5.52 -14.65
N ASP A 17 -4.07 -6.08 -13.45
CA ASP A 17 -4.92 -7.19 -12.98
C ASP A 17 -6.17 -6.71 -12.20
N GLY A 18 -6.41 -5.39 -12.16
CA GLY A 18 -7.55 -4.78 -11.48
C GLY A 18 -7.38 -4.58 -9.98
N THR A 19 -6.25 -4.98 -9.40
CA THR A 19 -5.90 -4.68 -8.02
C THR A 19 -5.22 -3.30 -7.90
N TYR A 20 -4.92 -2.87 -6.67
CA TYR A 20 -4.27 -1.59 -6.42
C TYR A 20 -2.96 -1.76 -5.67
N ARG A 21 -1.98 -0.92 -6.00
CA ARG A 21 -0.76 -0.74 -5.20
C ARG A 21 -0.85 0.57 -4.42
N ILE A 22 -0.40 0.55 -3.17
CA ILE A 22 -0.40 1.70 -2.26
C ILE A 22 1.05 2.01 -1.86
N MET A 23 1.54 3.22 -2.12
CA MET A 23 2.94 3.62 -1.85
C MET A 23 2.99 4.98 -1.17
N PRO A 24 3.86 5.19 -0.16
CA PRO A 24 4.16 6.54 0.31
C PRO A 24 4.94 7.31 -0.76
N LYS A 25 4.87 8.64 -0.72
CA LYS A 25 5.66 9.51 -1.60
C LYS A 25 7.16 9.42 -1.25
N ALA A 26 7.49 9.26 0.03
CA ALA A 26 8.84 9.01 0.50
C ALA A 26 8.85 8.15 1.78
N VAL A 27 9.90 7.36 1.96
CA VAL A 27 10.17 6.62 3.20
C VAL A 27 11.39 7.25 3.88
N PRO A 28 11.31 7.68 5.15
CA PRO A 28 12.45 8.26 5.85
C PRO A 28 13.66 7.31 5.85
N GLY A 29 14.82 7.80 5.41
CA GLY A 29 16.06 7.03 5.39
C GLY A 29 16.22 6.08 4.19
N HIS A 30 15.28 6.07 3.25
CA HIS A 30 15.34 5.21 2.06
C HIS A 30 15.15 6.01 0.77
N SER A 31 15.91 5.65 -0.25
CA SER A 31 15.81 6.26 -1.59
C SER A 31 14.93 5.45 -2.54
N GLU A 32 14.84 4.16 -2.30
CA GLU A 32 14.09 3.21 -3.10
C GLU A 32 12.58 3.27 -2.76
N PRO A 33 11.71 3.02 -3.76
CA PRO A 33 10.27 3.04 -3.54
C PRO A 33 9.81 1.79 -2.77
N PHE A 34 9.01 1.99 -1.75
CA PHE A 34 8.32 0.94 -1.00
C PHE A 34 6.82 0.94 -1.31
N ALA A 35 6.19 -0.21 -1.12
CA ALA A 35 4.74 -0.37 -1.13
C ALA A 35 4.26 -0.90 0.22
N LEU A 36 2.99 -0.63 0.53
CA LEU A 36 2.30 -1.30 1.62
C LEU A 36 2.12 -2.77 1.25
N VAL A 37 2.63 -3.66 2.10
CA VAL A 37 2.53 -5.11 1.94
C VAL A 37 1.93 -5.75 3.19
N SER A 38 1.26 -6.89 3.02
CA SER A 38 0.73 -7.70 4.11
C SER A 38 1.17 -9.15 3.94
N LEU A 39 1.72 -9.73 5.01
CA LEU A 39 2.20 -11.11 5.03
C LEU A 39 1.39 -11.88 6.07
N GLY A 40 0.51 -12.79 5.61
CA GLY A 40 -0.36 -13.57 6.49
C GLY A 40 -1.22 -12.68 7.41
N ASP A 41 -1.28 -13.04 8.69
CA ASP A 41 -2.10 -12.36 9.72
C ASP A 41 -1.38 -11.19 10.41
N CYS A 42 -0.29 -10.67 9.81
CA CYS A 42 0.48 -9.59 10.38
C CYS A 42 -0.11 -8.20 10.07
N SER A 43 0.24 -7.22 10.90
CA SER A 43 0.01 -5.82 10.54
C SER A 43 0.76 -5.47 9.25
N PRO A 44 0.16 -4.72 8.31
CA PRO A 44 0.82 -4.31 7.08
C PRO A 44 2.11 -3.53 7.37
N THR A 45 3.12 -3.70 6.51
CA THR A 45 4.42 -3.03 6.60
C THR A 45 4.82 -2.43 5.25
N LEU A 46 5.96 -1.73 5.21
CA LEU A 46 6.56 -1.26 3.96
C LEU A 46 7.62 -2.26 3.49
N ALA A 47 7.52 -2.73 2.25
CA ALA A 47 8.56 -3.51 1.57
C ALA A 47 8.70 -3.10 0.10
N PRO A 48 9.79 -3.48 -0.60
CA PRO A 48 9.87 -3.32 -2.05
C PRO A 48 8.69 -3.98 -2.75
N PHE A 49 8.19 -3.34 -3.81
CA PHE A 49 7.08 -3.87 -4.58
C PHE A 49 7.51 -5.02 -5.50
N ASP A 50 6.80 -6.15 -5.42
CA ASP A 50 6.89 -7.25 -6.38
C ASP A 50 5.51 -7.50 -6.99
N PHE A 51 5.36 -7.21 -8.28
CA PHE A 51 4.11 -7.42 -9.02
C PHE A 51 3.68 -8.89 -9.05
N ASN A 52 4.63 -9.82 -8.96
CA ASN A 52 4.34 -11.25 -8.98
C ASN A 52 3.87 -11.77 -7.62
N SER A 53 3.94 -10.94 -6.57
CA SER A 53 3.45 -11.29 -5.24
C SER A 53 2.09 -10.66 -4.97
N ASP A 54 1.16 -11.45 -4.44
CA ASP A 54 -0.16 -10.97 -4.04
C ASP A 54 -0.10 -10.12 -2.75
N ASN A 55 0.99 -10.19 -2.00
CA ASN A 55 1.14 -9.51 -0.71
C ASN A 55 1.10 -7.97 -0.81
N SER A 56 1.22 -7.42 -2.01
CA SER A 56 1.26 -5.98 -2.30
C SER A 56 0.06 -5.50 -3.13
N LYS A 57 -0.92 -6.39 -3.36
CA LYS A 57 -2.12 -6.16 -4.18
C LYS A 57 -3.35 -5.96 -3.31
N TRP A 58 -3.87 -4.74 -3.33
CA TRP A 58 -4.96 -4.31 -2.46
C TRP A 58 -6.29 -4.26 -3.20
N ASN A 59 -7.35 -4.59 -2.49
CA ASN A 59 -8.74 -4.42 -2.94
C ASN A 59 -9.45 -3.48 -1.98
N PHE A 60 -10.02 -2.39 -2.50
CA PHE A 60 -10.88 -1.51 -1.70
C PHE A 60 -12.28 -2.09 -1.63
N ARG A 61 -12.63 -2.66 -0.48
CA ARG A 61 -13.96 -3.23 -0.24
C ARG A 61 -14.79 -2.25 0.57
N ARG A 62 -15.98 -1.92 0.05
CA ARG A 62 -16.99 -1.27 0.86
C ARG A 62 -17.53 -2.31 1.84
N PHE A 63 -17.40 -2.06 3.13
CA PHE A 63 -18.11 -2.86 4.13
C PHE A 63 -19.60 -2.51 4.01
N SER A 64 -20.40 -3.45 3.52
CA SER A 64 -21.86 -3.41 3.65
C SER A 64 -22.23 -4.31 4.83
N HIS A 65 -22.87 -3.74 5.84
CA HIS A 65 -23.52 -4.54 6.87
C HIS A 65 -24.64 -5.33 6.18
N ILE A 66 -24.55 -6.66 6.20
CA ILE A 66 -25.67 -7.53 5.86
C ILE A 66 -26.47 -7.65 7.16
N GLN A 67 -27.73 -7.20 7.16
CA GLN A 67 -28.70 -7.54 8.21
C GLN A 67 -29.13 -9.00 8.06
#